data_AF-A0A838JQK7-F1
#
_entry.id   AF-A0A838JQK7-F1
#
_cell.length_a   1.000
_cell.length_b   1.000
_cell.length_c   1.000
_cell.angle_alpha   90.00
_cell.angle_beta   90.00
_cell.angle_gamma   90.00
#
_symmetry.space_group_name_H-M   'P 1'
#
loop_
_entity.id
_entity.type
_entity.pdbx_description
1 polymer ?
#
loop_
_entity_poly.entity_id
_entity_poly.type
_entity_poly.pdbx_seq_one_letter_code
_entity_poly.pdbx_strand_id
1 'polypeptide(L)'
;DVHARDTMQEKLSLVARFGLRLTFPSPDQARYLEIVAVLAGERGLEVPVEDLRERALLWDRWHAGRSGRTARQFVDELEAELAESTDRLP
;
A
#
# COMPACT_ATOMS: atom_id res chain seq x y z
N ASP A 1 -39.90 -21.53 2.00
CA ASP A 1 -38.65 -21.76 1.27
C ASP A 1 -38.68 -21.07 -0.11
N VAL A 2 -38.82 -19.75 -0.12
CA VAL A 2 -38.94 -18.90 -1.34
C VAL A 2 -37.84 -17.83 -1.36
N HIS A 3 -37.37 -17.40 -0.20
CA HIS A 3 -36.43 -16.29 -0.04
C HIS A 3 -34.99 -16.57 -0.51
N ALA A 4 -34.52 -17.81 -0.42
CA ALA A 4 -33.15 -18.15 -0.85
C ALA A 4 -32.98 -18.06 -2.38
N ARG A 5 -34.03 -18.40 -3.13
CA ARG A 5 -34.03 -18.40 -4.60
C ARG A 5 -34.08 -16.98 -5.19
N ASP A 6 -34.87 -16.10 -4.57
CA ASP A 6 -34.93 -14.67 -4.93
C ASP A 6 -33.58 -13.97 -4.70
N THR A 7 -32.97 -14.20 -3.53
CA THR A 7 -31.67 -13.61 -3.18
C THR A 7 -30.56 -14.03 -4.15
N MET A 8 -30.61 -15.28 -4.64
CA MET A 8 -29.65 -15.79 -5.62
C MET A 8 -29.87 -15.18 -7.01
N GLN A 9 -31.13 -15.01 -7.42
CA GLN A 9 -31.47 -14.36 -8.70
C GLN A 9 -31.09 -12.88 -8.71
N GLU A 10 -31.28 -12.14 -7.62
CA GLU A 10 -30.84 -10.75 -7.52
C GLU A 10 -29.32 -10.61 -7.65
N LYS A 11 -28.55 -11.44 -6.94
CA LYS A 11 -27.07 -11.44 -7.02
C LYS A 11 -26.57 -11.76 -8.43
N LEU A 12 -27.18 -12.74 -9.10
CA LEU A 12 -26.86 -13.08 -10.49
C LEU A 12 -27.21 -11.94 -11.45
N SER A 13 -28.35 -11.25 -11.22
CA SER A 13 -28.73 -10.09 -12.03
C SER A 13 -27.74 -8.92 -11.89
N LEU A 14 -27.16 -8.74 -10.69
CA LEU A 14 -26.18 -7.70 -10.41
C LEU A 14 -24.86 -7.99 -11.13
N VAL A 15 -24.37 -9.23 -11.07
CA VAL A 15 -23.16 -9.68 -11.79
C VAL A 15 -23.35 -9.59 -13.31
N ALA A 16 -24.55 -9.89 -13.82
CA ALA A 16 -24.86 -9.79 -15.25
C ALA A 16 -24.93 -8.35 -15.76
N ARG A 17 -25.39 -7.39 -14.93
CA ARG A 17 -25.50 -5.96 -15.28
C ARG A 17 -24.18 -5.21 -15.13
N PHE A 18 -23.34 -5.61 -14.16
CA PHE A 18 -22.08 -4.94 -13.83
C PHE A 18 -20.89 -5.89 -13.94
N GLY A 19 -20.89 -6.80 -14.92
CA GLY A 19 -19.87 -7.85 -15.12
C GLY A 19 -18.43 -7.36 -15.42
N LEU A 20 -18.09 -6.13 -15.05
CA LEU A 20 -16.75 -5.56 -15.08
C LEU A 20 -15.96 -6.05 -13.86
N ARG A 21 -14.95 -6.89 -14.10
CA ARG A 21 -13.97 -7.28 -13.10
C ARG A 21 -12.79 -6.31 -13.17
N LEU A 22 -12.67 -5.41 -12.20
CA LEU A 22 -11.49 -4.56 -12.03
C LEU A 22 -10.41 -5.35 -11.28
N THR A 23 -9.27 -5.58 -11.93
CA THR A 23 -8.12 -6.25 -11.32
C THR A 23 -7.09 -5.21 -10.90
N PHE A 24 -6.63 -5.31 -9.65
CA PHE A 24 -5.55 -4.48 -9.11
C PHE A 24 -4.35 -5.37 -8.82
N PRO A 25 -3.44 -5.54 -9.79
CA PRO A 25 -2.23 -6.32 -9.55
C PRO A 25 -1.34 -5.62 -8.53
N SER A 26 -0.62 -6.39 -7.73
CA SER A 26 0.43 -5.85 -6.87
C SER A 26 1.51 -5.18 -7.72
N PRO A 27 2.03 -4.01 -7.30
CA PRO A 27 3.15 -3.38 -7.99
C PRO A 27 4.37 -4.29 -7.99
N ASP A 28 5.14 -4.25 -9.08
CA ASP A 28 6.49 -4.81 -9.08
C ASP A 28 7.42 -4.01 -8.17
N GLN A 29 8.66 -4.47 -8.04
CA GLN A 29 9.64 -3.82 -7.19
C GLN A 29 9.90 -2.36 -7.57
N ALA A 30 10.03 -2.09 -8.88
CA ALA A 30 10.37 -0.76 -9.37
C ALA A 30 9.23 0.22 -9.05
N ARG A 31 7.98 -0.18 -9.33
CA ARG A 31 6.80 0.63 -9.05
C ARG A 31 6.57 0.81 -7.57
N TYR A 32 6.82 -0.21 -6.75
CA TYR A 32 6.77 -0.09 -5.30
C TYR A 32 7.76 0.96 -4.77
N LEU A 33 9.02 0.90 -5.22
CA LEU A 33 10.04 1.86 -4.83
C LEU A 33 9.74 3.28 -5.31
N GLU A 34 9.14 3.43 -6.49
CA GLU A 34 8.68 4.72 -6.99
C GLU A 34 7.57 5.31 -6.11
N ILE A 35 6.59 4.50 -5.71
CA ILE A 35 5.54 4.93 -4.77
C ILE A 35 6.15 5.40 -3.45
N VAL A 36 7.11 4.65 -2.90
CA VAL A 36 7.83 5.03 -1.68
C VAL A 36 8.55 6.36 -1.86
N ALA A 37 9.29 6.54 -2.97
CA ALA A 37 10.03 7.76 -3.24
C ALA A 37 9.11 8.99 -3.36
N VAL A 38 7.98 8.85 -4.05
CA VAL A 38 6.96 9.92 -4.16
C VAL A 38 6.40 10.26 -2.78
N LEU A 39 5.98 9.26 -2.00
CA LEU A 39 5.40 9.46 -0.67
C LEU A 39 6.37 10.08 0.33
N ALA A 40 7.65 9.72 0.27
CA ALA A 40 8.70 10.31 1.10
C ALA A 40 8.99 11.76 0.67
N GLY A 41 9.02 12.02 -0.64
CA GLY A 41 9.19 13.36 -1.20
C GLY A 41 8.03 14.31 -0.87
N GLU A 42 6.78 13.83 -0.92
CA GLU A 42 5.58 14.59 -0.52
C GLU A 42 5.63 15.01 0.96
N ARG A 43 6.30 14.23 1.81
CA ARG A 43 6.50 14.51 3.24
C ARG A 43 7.79 15.28 3.54
N GLY A 44 8.65 15.49 2.55
CA GLY A 44 9.94 16.16 2.74
C GLY A 44 10.92 15.37 3.61
N LEU A 45 10.85 14.03 3.61
CA LEU A 45 11.76 13.21 4.40
C LEU A 45 13.17 13.22 3.78
N GLU A 46 14.14 13.75 4.50
CA GLU A 46 15.54 13.83 4.06
C GLU A 46 16.28 12.52 4.36
N VAL A 47 16.14 11.55 3.45
CA VAL A 47 16.81 10.23 3.54
C VAL A 47 17.56 9.96 2.24
N PRO A 48 18.80 9.43 2.27
CA PRO A 48 19.50 9.01 1.07
C PRO A 48 18.66 8.03 0.25
N VAL A 49 18.63 8.21 -1.07
CA VAL A 49 17.77 7.42 -1.96
C VAL A 49 18.06 5.92 -1.87
N GLU A 50 19.33 5.54 -1.78
CA GLU A 50 19.70 4.12 -1.66
C GLU A 50 19.23 3.53 -0.32
N ASP A 51 19.43 4.25 0.79
CA ASP A 51 18.95 3.82 2.11
C ASP A 51 17.42 3.68 2.13
N LEU A 52 16.70 4.64 1.55
CA LEU A 52 15.25 4.60 1.43
C LEU A 52 14.79 3.34 0.69
N ARG A 53 15.47 3.00 -0.41
CA ARG A 53 15.15 1.81 -1.21
C ARG A 53 15.43 0.52 -0.46
N GLU A 54 16.62 0.39 0.14
CA GLU A 54 16.99 -0.81 0.90
C GLU A 54 16.03 -1.07 2.05
N ARG A 55 15.71 -0.02 2.82
CA ARG A 55 14.77 -0.10 3.94
C ARG A 55 13.36 -0.44 3.48
N ALA A 56 12.89 0.14 2.38
CA ALA A 56 11.59 -0.19 1.80
C ALA A 56 11.51 -1.65 1.34
N LEU A 57 12.58 -2.20 0.76
CA LEU A 57 12.63 -3.62 0.34
C LEU A 57 12.72 -4.56 1.52
N LEU A 58 13.38 -4.17 2.61
CA LEU A 58 13.35 -4.90 3.87
C LEU A 58 11.92 -4.91 4.42
N TRP A 59 11.29 -3.74 4.51
CA TRP A 59 9.93 -3.58 5.00
C TRP A 59 8.92 -4.46 4.25
N ASP A 60 8.98 -4.46 2.91
CA ASP A 60 8.17 -5.30 2.03
C ASP A 60 8.23 -6.80 2.38
N ARG A 61 9.42 -7.32 2.65
CA ARG A 61 9.62 -8.73 3.03
C ARG A 61 8.94 -9.09 4.35
N TRP A 62 8.82 -8.13 5.26
CA TRP A 62 8.20 -8.33 6.58
C TRP A 62 6.69 -8.02 6.58
N HIS A 63 6.18 -7.24 5.63
CA HIS A 63 4.83 -6.67 5.68
C HIS A 63 3.94 -7.02 4.48
N ALA A 64 3.55 -8.31 4.38
CA ALA A 64 2.53 -8.82 3.44
C ALA A 64 2.74 -8.47 1.95
N GLY A 65 3.96 -8.12 1.55
CA GLY A 65 4.33 -7.88 0.16
C GLY A 65 4.00 -6.48 -0.38
N ARG A 66 4.34 -6.28 -1.66
CA ARG A 66 4.34 -4.98 -2.32
C ARG A 66 2.92 -4.50 -2.57
N SER A 67 2.59 -3.36 -1.99
CA SER A 67 1.35 -2.65 -2.26
C SER A 67 1.52 -1.17 -1.96
N GLY A 68 0.62 -0.33 -2.49
CA GLY A 68 0.58 1.08 -2.10
C GLY A 68 0.30 1.29 -0.62
N ARG A 69 -0.40 0.35 0.03
CA ARG A 69 -0.64 0.38 1.48
C ARG A 69 0.65 0.13 2.25
N THR A 70 1.39 -0.92 1.88
CA THR A 70 2.68 -1.29 2.49
C THR A 70 3.69 -0.15 2.33
N ALA A 71 3.73 0.49 1.16
CA ALA A 71 4.58 1.65 0.91
C ALA A 71 4.23 2.85 1.83
N ARG A 72 2.93 3.13 2.01
CA ARG A 72 2.49 4.18 2.95
C ARG A 72 2.88 3.86 4.39
N GLN A 73 2.61 2.63 4.84
CA GLN A 73 2.97 2.20 6.19
C GLN A 73 4.47 2.33 6.47
N PHE A 74 5.30 1.94 5.48
CA PHE A 74 6.75 2.13 5.58
C PHE A 74 7.13 3.60 5.76
N VAL A 75 6.54 4.50 4.95
CA VAL A 75 6.85 5.93 5.02
C VAL A 75 6.34 6.56 6.31
N ASP A 76 5.18 6.14 6.81
CA ASP A 76 4.64 6.59 8.10
C ASP A 76 5.58 6.19 9.26
N GLU A 77 6.09 4.94 9.26
CA GLU A 77 7.06 4.47 10.26
C GLU A 77 8.38 5.26 10.15
N LEU A 78 8.88 5.45 8.93
CA LEU A 78 10.11 6.19 8.68
C LEU A 78 10.02 7.63 9.19
N GLU A 79 8.89 8.30 8.96
CA GLU A 79 8.62 9.65 9.45
C GLU A 79 8.62 9.69 10.99
N ALA A 80 7.98 8.72 11.65
CA ALA A 80 7.96 8.61 13.10
C ALA A 80 9.38 8.41 13.68
N GLU A 81 10.18 7.51 13.11
CA GLU A 81 11.57 7.29 13.54
C GLU A 81 12.43 8.56 13.42
N LEU A 82 12.28 9.31 12.32
CA LEU A 82 13.02 10.56 12.11
C LEU A 82 12.59 11.64 13.11
N ALA A 83 11.30 11.73 13.42
CA ALA A 83 10.78 12.66 14.43
C ALA A 83 11.34 12.34 15.83
N GLU A 84 11.35 11.08 16.24
CA GLU A 84 11.93 10.63 17.52
C GLU A 84 13.44 10.90 17.61
N SER A 85 14.16 10.74 16.50
CA SER A 85 15.60 11.04 16.46
C SER A 85 15.89 12.53 16.66
N THR A 86 15.00 13.40 16.20
CA THR A 86 15.13 14.86 16.31
C THR A 86 14.86 15.33 17.75
N ASP A 87 13.88 14.75 18.43
CA ASP A 87 13.51 15.08 19.82
C ASP A 87 14.57 14.64 20.86
N ARG A 88 15.50 13.77 20.46
CA ARG A 88 16.54 13.22 21.34
C ARG A 88 17.81 14.08 21.48
N LEU A 89 17.89 15.24 20.81
CA LEU A 89 19.01 16.17 20.96
C LEU A 89 18.70 17.23 22.05
N PRO A 90 19.54 17.39 23.08
CA PRO A 90 19.35 18.37 24.16
C PRO A 90 19.57 19.82 23.74
#